data_AF-A0A8J7XLW7-F1
#
_entry.id   AF-A0A8J7XLW7-F1
#
_cell.length_a   1.000
_cell.length_b   1.000
_cell.length_c   1.000
_cell.angle_alpha   90.00
_cell.angle_beta   90.00
_cell.angle_gamma   90.00
#
_symmetry.space_group_name_H-M   'P 1'
#
loop_
_entity.id
_entity.type
_entity.pdbx_description
1 polymer ?
#
loop_
_entity_poly.entity_id
_entity_poly.type
_entity_poly.pdbx_seq_one_letter_code
_entity_poly.pdbx_strand_id
1 'polypeptide(L)'
;MIKKGVVTLLVIALLSSSLLAGEGPRGPLCNPFRPSVENHMWFWWPEGIAGFEFDDDGTLLYIVDGVPSQFGELISTSVQAEFQKLPFTGEFTSWYPVKEGGLGGFWLKHYAVRLTIQPWGFVFPGVDFLYTLPGGTHITEFRKEDFRYYRDQPFDQPRGDYVWKIEDNELYGVEFDRKGVPRYLVHGIPGTYSLDDAPLSGEYMVWYPLTSKGKEGYWLKHIAVREFRMLWGKVTPGVDLNFSSAYNLKNLTRRNLTGYTNDIFNPEVKNSLWKNEKNHLHGFEFDEKGNLLYIIDALPGKYSLDDVPCSGQYTVWRPTNSTEGYWLRYTAVKKVDMPWGKVYPGIDYKYEGGKSIKNLPKSSQFTFEPFADLKDKPQNHIWKRKGDELYGAQFDDKGHLLYLILGTPGTYSLNDVPLSGEYVVWLPVEDGKIEGFWLKYVALSEYDMEWGPVNPGTDFYYTIKGGYRISGLTREHYDEGWDIRSFLKYFWDIYN
;
A
#
# COMPACT_ATOMS: atom_id res chain seq x y z
N MET A 1 -52.27 24.86 -23.14
CA MET A 1 -52.56 23.72 -22.24
C MET A 1 -51.94 22.45 -22.83
N ILE A 2 -50.66 22.22 -22.53
CA ILE A 2 -50.00 20.95 -22.85
C ILE A 2 -50.40 19.99 -21.71
N LYS A 3 -51.10 18.91 -22.07
CA LYS A 3 -51.68 17.95 -21.10
C LYS A 3 -50.55 17.31 -20.27
N LYS A 4 -50.78 17.17 -18.96
CA LYS A 4 -49.89 16.54 -17.94
C LYS A 4 -49.26 15.19 -18.38
N GLY A 5 -49.83 14.50 -19.38
CA GLY A 5 -49.25 13.29 -19.97
C GLY A 5 -47.95 13.51 -20.77
N VAL A 6 -47.73 14.67 -21.39
CA VAL A 6 -46.52 14.93 -22.20
C VAL A 6 -45.30 15.21 -21.32
N VAL A 7 -45.49 15.85 -20.17
CA VAL A 7 -44.42 16.09 -19.18
C VAL A 7 -43.98 14.78 -18.52
N THR A 8 -44.92 13.88 -18.23
CA THR A 8 -44.62 12.56 -17.63
C THR A 8 -43.82 11.68 -18.59
N LEU A 9 -44.12 11.72 -19.89
CA LEU A 9 -43.35 11.01 -20.93
C LEU A 9 -41.95 11.60 -21.15
N LEU A 10 -41.77 12.92 -21.00
CA LEU A 10 -40.45 13.56 -21.07
C LEU A 10 -39.57 13.22 -19.87
N VAL A 11 -40.16 13.11 -18.67
CA VAL A 11 -39.44 12.70 -17.45
C VAL A 11 -39.05 11.21 -17.51
N ILE A 12 -39.92 10.35 -18.04
CA ILE A 12 -39.57 8.93 -18.25
C ILE A 12 -38.48 8.79 -19.33
N ALA A 13 -38.53 9.59 -20.40
CA ALA A 13 -37.48 9.62 -21.43
C ALA A 13 -36.13 10.11 -20.87
N LEU A 14 -36.13 11.16 -20.04
CA LEU A 14 -34.92 11.69 -19.39
C LEU A 14 -34.34 10.72 -18.33
N LEU A 15 -35.21 10.03 -17.58
CA LEU A 15 -34.80 8.98 -16.64
C LEU A 15 -34.29 7.72 -17.34
N SER A 16 -34.80 7.41 -18.54
CA SER A 16 -34.29 6.32 -19.37
C SER A 16 -32.97 6.66 -20.07
N SER A 17 -32.69 7.94 -20.33
CA SER A 17 -31.38 8.39 -20.84
C SER A 17 -30.29 8.42 -19.76
N SER A 18 -30.64 8.63 -18.49
CA SER A 18 -29.70 8.50 -17.36
C SER A 18 -29.41 7.04 -16.96
N LEU A 19 -30.10 6.06 -17.56
CA LEU A 19 -29.80 4.64 -17.41
C LEU A 19 -28.82 4.12 -18.46
N LEU A 20 -28.43 4.93 -19.47
CA LEU A 20 -27.63 4.46 -20.61
C LEU A 20 -26.38 5.30 -20.94
N ALA A 21 -25.96 6.25 -20.09
CA ALA A 21 -24.69 6.94 -20.31
C ALA A 21 -24.05 7.44 -18.99
N GLY A 22 -22.82 6.97 -18.74
CA GLY A 22 -21.88 7.57 -17.77
C GLY A 22 -21.74 6.81 -16.46
N GLU A 23 -20.70 5.98 -16.38
CA GLU A 23 -20.20 5.37 -15.15
C GLU A 23 -19.74 6.46 -14.17
N GLY A 24 -20.40 6.52 -13.02
CA GLY A 24 -20.09 7.35 -11.85
C GLY A 24 -20.67 6.70 -10.60
N PRO A 25 -20.15 7.01 -9.39
CA PRO A 25 -20.44 6.26 -8.18
C PRO A 25 -21.94 6.29 -7.85
N ARG A 26 -22.57 5.12 -7.82
CA ARG A 26 -23.99 4.96 -7.47
C ARG A 26 -24.21 5.07 -5.95
N GLY A 27 -24.22 6.29 -5.39
CA GLY A 27 -24.99 6.71 -4.20
C GLY A 27 -24.74 6.02 -2.82
N PRO A 28 -25.21 6.63 -1.70
CA PRO A 28 -24.57 6.53 -0.38
C PRO A 28 -25.12 5.43 0.57
N LEU A 29 -24.30 5.06 1.57
CA LEU A 29 -24.69 4.49 2.88
C LEU A 29 -25.68 3.32 2.87
N CYS A 30 -25.31 2.22 2.22
CA CYS A 30 -25.88 0.93 2.61
C CYS A 30 -24.75 0.12 3.21
N ASN A 31 -24.80 -0.14 4.53
CA ASN A 31 -23.95 -1.16 5.11
C ASN A 31 -24.20 -2.45 4.30
N PRO A 32 -23.22 -2.90 3.50
CA PRO A 32 -23.45 -4.06 2.65
C PRO A 32 -23.54 -5.31 3.52
N PHE A 33 -23.12 -5.24 4.79
CA PHE A 33 -23.09 -6.33 5.73
C PHE A 33 -24.38 -6.38 6.56
N ARG A 34 -24.98 -7.57 6.63
CA ARG A 34 -26.12 -7.86 7.52
C ARG A 34 -25.81 -9.06 8.45
N PRO A 35 -26.00 -8.91 9.78
CA PRO A 35 -26.38 -7.68 10.50
C PRO A 35 -25.29 -6.59 10.39
N SER A 36 -25.67 -5.33 10.62
CA SER A 36 -24.73 -4.23 10.62
C SER A 36 -23.67 -4.46 11.69
N VAL A 37 -22.39 -4.36 11.33
CA VAL A 37 -21.32 -4.40 12.34
C VAL A 37 -21.43 -3.15 13.21
N GLU A 38 -21.58 -3.36 14.51
CA GLU A 38 -21.64 -2.29 15.50
C GLU A 38 -20.37 -1.44 15.39
N ASN A 39 -20.52 -0.13 15.53
CA ASN A 39 -19.46 0.86 15.39
C ASN A 39 -18.76 1.00 14.03
N HIS A 40 -19.27 0.39 12.96
CA HIS A 40 -18.70 0.56 11.62
C HIS A 40 -19.55 1.44 10.70
N MET A 41 -18.88 2.26 9.91
CA MET A 41 -19.44 3.03 8.81
C MET A 41 -18.88 2.49 7.50
N TRP A 42 -19.74 2.21 6.52
CA TRP A 42 -19.33 1.57 5.27
C TRP A 42 -19.77 2.37 4.05
N PHE A 43 -18.88 2.38 3.06
CA PHE A 43 -19.05 2.96 1.73
C PHE A 43 -18.71 1.88 0.72
N TRP A 44 -19.55 1.63 -0.28
CA TRP A 44 -19.22 0.63 -1.28
C TRP A 44 -19.66 1.09 -2.67
N TRP A 45 -18.96 0.55 -3.66
CA TRP A 45 -19.12 0.81 -5.08
C TRP A 45 -18.84 -0.49 -5.84
N PRO A 46 -19.14 -0.58 -7.15
CA PRO A 46 -18.92 -1.81 -7.91
C PRO A 46 -17.48 -2.34 -7.84
N GLU A 47 -16.51 -1.43 -7.75
CA GLU A 47 -15.08 -1.73 -7.76
C GLU A 47 -14.49 -1.98 -6.35
N GLY A 48 -15.23 -1.76 -5.26
CA GLY A 48 -14.66 -1.82 -3.91
C GLY A 48 -15.59 -1.45 -2.76
N ILE A 49 -15.05 -1.57 -1.55
CA ILE A 49 -15.67 -1.12 -0.29
C ILE A 49 -14.61 -0.39 0.53
N ALA A 50 -15.02 0.65 1.23
CA ALA A 50 -14.27 1.23 2.31
C ALA A 50 -15.12 1.27 3.57
N GLY A 51 -14.45 1.31 4.72
CA GLY A 51 -15.12 1.47 5.99
C GLY A 51 -14.30 2.23 7.01
N PHE A 52 -14.97 2.64 8.07
CA PHE A 52 -14.37 3.26 9.22
C PHE A 52 -14.94 2.58 10.46
N GLU A 53 -14.07 2.11 11.34
CA GLU A 53 -14.44 1.54 12.63
C GLU A 53 -14.17 2.54 13.74
N PHE A 54 -15.10 2.69 14.67
CA PHE A 54 -15.00 3.57 15.82
C PHE A 54 -15.02 2.78 17.13
N ASP A 55 -14.48 3.34 18.20
CA ASP A 55 -14.72 2.83 19.55
C ASP A 55 -16.10 3.27 20.08
N ASP A 56 -16.43 2.83 21.29
CA ASP A 56 -17.70 3.16 21.97
C ASP A 56 -17.85 4.66 22.26
N ASP A 57 -16.72 5.39 22.37
CA ASP A 57 -16.68 6.84 22.53
C ASP A 57 -16.78 7.59 21.19
N GLY A 58 -16.93 6.86 20.07
CA GLY A 58 -17.07 7.43 18.73
C GLY A 58 -15.75 7.88 18.10
N THR A 59 -14.61 7.43 18.60
CA THR A 59 -13.27 7.74 18.08
C THR A 59 -12.83 6.75 17.01
N LEU A 60 -12.26 7.24 15.90
CA LEU A 60 -11.78 6.38 14.81
C LEU A 60 -10.66 5.43 15.26
N LEU A 61 -10.85 4.12 15.03
CA LEU A 61 -9.91 3.04 15.29
C LEU A 61 -9.26 2.49 14.03
N TYR A 62 -10.08 2.20 13.00
CA TYR A 62 -9.61 1.60 11.76
C TYR A 62 -10.18 2.28 10.53
N ILE A 63 -9.38 2.34 9.48
CA ILE A 63 -9.85 2.50 8.10
C ILE A 63 -9.84 1.11 7.48
N VAL A 64 -10.94 0.75 6.84
CA VAL A 64 -11.07 -0.51 6.11
C VAL A 64 -11.05 -0.18 4.63
N ASP A 65 -10.20 -0.88 3.89
CA ASP A 65 -10.22 -0.92 2.44
C ASP A 65 -10.59 -2.34 2.04
N GLY A 66 -11.36 -2.48 0.98
CA GLY A 66 -11.87 -3.77 0.58
C GLY A 66 -12.10 -3.87 -0.91
N VAL A 67 -11.81 -5.04 -1.44
CA VAL A 67 -12.09 -5.36 -2.84
C VAL A 67 -13.18 -6.41 -2.93
N PRO A 68 -14.02 -6.37 -3.97
CA PRO A 68 -15.01 -7.41 -4.21
C PRO A 68 -14.29 -8.72 -4.54
N SER A 69 -14.82 -9.87 -4.12
CA SER A 69 -14.30 -11.18 -4.54
C SER A 69 -14.62 -11.56 -6.00
N GLN A 70 -14.85 -10.56 -6.87
CA GLN A 70 -15.43 -10.52 -8.23
C GLN A 70 -16.96 -10.46 -8.39
N PHE A 71 -17.30 -9.76 -9.48
CA PHE A 71 -18.48 -9.08 -10.00
C PHE A 71 -19.83 -9.81 -9.97
N GLY A 72 -20.86 -9.05 -9.56
CA GLY A 72 -22.24 -9.49 -9.64
C GLY A 72 -22.74 -9.62 -11.07
N GLU A 73 -23.11 -10.85 -11.44
CA GLU A 73 -24.41 -11.14 -12.08
C GLU A 73 -24.93 -12.49 -11.57
N LEU A 74 -26.13 -12.46 -10.97
CA LEU A 74 -27.06 -13.58 -10.77
C LEU A 74 -26.57 -14.86 -10.04
N ILE A 75 -26.66 -14.77 -8.71
CA ILE A 75 -27.09 -15.78 -7.73
C ILE A 75 -27.47 -17.16 -8.31
N SER A 76 -26.59 -18.15 -8.14
CA SER A 76 -26.96 -19.58 -8.05
C SER A 76 -25.99 -20.33 -7.12
N THR A 77 -26.46 -21.41 -6.51
CA THR A 77 -25.91 -22.23 -5.38
C THR A 77 -24.45 -22.73 -5.48
N SER A 78 -23.63 -22.18 -6.36
CA SER A 78 -22.19 -22.43 -6.52
C SER A 78 -21.29 -21.46 -5.74
N VAL A 79 -21.72 -20.98 -4.56
CA VAL A 79 -21.03 -20.01 -3.66
C VAL A 79 -19.53 -20.26 -3.45
N GLN A 80 -19.08 -21.50 -3.51
CA GLN A 80 -17.67 -21.81 -3.31
C GLN A 80 -16.80 -21.54 -4.57
N ALA A 81 -17.39 -21.40 -5.76
CA ALA A 81 -16.67 -21.15 -7.01
C ALA A 81 -16.09 -19.75 -7.14
N GLU A 82 -16.47 -18.81 -6.26
CA GLU A 82 -16.15 -17.38 -6.40
C GLU A 82 -15.23 -16.83 -5.31
N PHE A 83 -14.48 -17.71 -4.63
CA PHE A 83 -13.33 -17.35 -3.76
C PHE A 83 -12.14 -16.69 -4.50
N GLN A 84 -12.37 -16.22 -5.73
CA GLN A 84 -11.38 -16.44 -6.78
C GLN A 84 -10.28 -15.42 -6.90
N LYS A 85 -10.29 -14.34 -6.14
CA LYS A 85 -9.12 -13.46 -6.01
C LYS A 85 -9.02 -13.02 -4.57
N LEU A 86 -8.21 -13.71 -3.77
CA LEU A 86 -7.54 -12.98 -2.70
C LEU A 86 -6.89 -11.77 -3.38
N PRO A 87 -7.04 -10.54 -2.91
CA PRO A 87 -6.17 -9.46 -3.38
C PRO A 87 -4.75 -9.76 -2.90
N PHE A 88 -3.93 -10.24 -3.82
CA PHE A 88 -2.56 -10.69 -3.56
C PHE A 88 -1.57 -9.55 -3.34
N THR A 89 -2.05 -8.38 -2.93
CA THR A 89 -1.20 -7.31 -2.36
C THR A 89 -0.53 -7.79 -1.08
N GLY A 90 -1.10 -8.82 -0.43
CA GLY A 90 -0.60 -9.36 0.83
C GLY A 90 -1.02 -8.50 2.01
N GLU A 91 -2.18 -7.87 1.91
CA GLU A 91 -2.61 -6.89 2.91
C GLU A 91 -4.08 -7.06 3.31
N PHE A 92 -4.86 -7.82 2.54
CA PHE A 92 -6.22 -8.19 2.91
C PHE A 92 -6.21 -9.56 3.59
N THR A 93 -6.75 -9.62 4.80
CA THR A 93 -6.62 -10.78 5.69
C THR A 93 -7.95 -11.35 6.13
N SER A 94 -9.04 -10.63 5.88
CA SER A 94 -10.38 -11.01 6.34
C SER A 94 -11.36 -11.00 5.19
N TRP A 95 -12.15 -12.06 5.05
CA TRP A 95 -13.27 -12.10 4.12
C TRP A 95 -14.57 -11.87 4.88
N TYR A 96 -15.45 -11.02 4.35
CA TYR A 96 -16.73 -10.75 4.96
C TYR A 96 -17.89 -10.89 3.96
N PRO A 97 -18.92 -11.69 4.25
CA PRO A 97 -20.07 -11.84 3.37
C PRO A 97 -21.03 -10.65 3.46
N VAL A 98 -21.55 -10.19 2.32
CA VAL A 98 -22.63 -9.17 2.25
C VAL A 98 -23.86 -9.61 3.06
N LYS A 99 -24.19 -10.90 3.03
CA LYS A 99 -25.28 -11.47 3.82
C LYS A 99 -24.84 -12.79 4.41
N GLU A 100 -25.20 -13.05 5.66
CA GLU A 100 -25.03 -14.36 6.27
C GLU A 100 -25.64 -15.47 5.36
N GLY A 101 -24.79 -16.40 4.91
CA GLY A 101 -25.14 -17.44 3.93
C GLY A 101 -25.39 -16.97 2.48
N GLY A 102 -25.11 -15.71 2.14
CA GLY A 102 -25.24 -15.12 0.81
C GLY A 102 -24.02 -15.35 -0.09
N LEU A 103 -24.20 -15.20 -1.41
CA LEU A 103 -23.19 -15.57 -2.42
C LEU A 103 -22.19 -14.46 -2.79
N GLY A 104 -21.94 -13.48 -1.93
CA GLY A 104 -21.05 -12.36 -2.24
C GLY A 104 -20.42 -11.77 -0.98
N GLY A 105 -19.21 -11.23 -1.12
CA GLY A 105 -18.44 -10.68 -0.01
C GLY A 105 -17.28 -9.81 -0.48
N PHE A 106 -16.57 -9.28 0.50
CA PHE A 106 -15.41 -8.43 0.29
C PHE A 106 -14.21 -9.02 1.01
N TRP A 107 -13.05 -8.98 0.36
CA TRP A 107 -11.78 -9.10 1.05
C TRP A 107 -11.45 -7.75 1.65
N LEU A 108 -11.13 -7.74 2.94
CA LEU A 108 -10.94 -6.55 3.74
C LEU A 108 -9.50 -6.47 4.25
N LYS A 109 -8.95 -5.28 4.13
CA LYS A 109 -7.69 -4.81 4.71
C LYS A 109 -8.05 -3.77 5.77
N HIS A 110 -7.60 -3.99 7.00
CA HIS A 110 -7.87 -3.09 8.11
C HIS A 110 -6.58 -2.35 8.45
N TYR A 111 -6.65 -1.03 8.49
CA TYR A 111 -5.55 -0.15 8.88
C TYR A 111 -5.89 0.48 10.22
N ALA A 112 -5.15 0.12 11.26
CA ALA A 112 -5.22 0.84 12.52
C ALA A 112 -4.74 2.28 12.29
N VAL A 113 -5.51 3.27 12.71
CA VAL A 113 -5.12 4.69 12.58
C VAL A 113 -4.37 5.22 13.80
N ARG A 114 -4.37 4.44 14.89
CA ARG A 114 -3.70 4.76 16.15
C ARG A 114 -3.28 3.48 16.87
N LEU A 115 -2.39 3.60 17.86
CA LEU A 115 -2.11 2.50 18.77
C LEU A 115 -3.40 2.12 19.51
N THR A 116 -3.84 0.89 19.33
CA THR A 116 -5.04 0.36 19.99
C THR A 116 -4.73 -0.98 20.68
N ILE A 117 -5.51 -1.29 21.71
CA ILE A 117 -5.43 -2.56 22.43
C ILE A 117 -6.61 -3.41 21.99
N GLN A 118 -6.32 -4.51 21.31
CA GLN A 118 -7.30 -5.47 20.83
C GLN A 118 -7.22 -6.79 21.61
N PRO A 119 -8.25 -7.66 21.53
CA PRO A 119 -8.21 -8.98 22.13
C PRO A 119 -7.00 -9.84 21.70
N TRP A 120 -6.46 -9.58 20.51
CA TRP A 120 -5.26 -10.26 19.98
C TRP A 120 -3.94 -9.54 20.28
N GLY A 121 -3.96 -8.40 20.98
CA GLY A 121 -2.76 -7.69 21.46
C GLY A 121 -2.72 -6.21 21.08
N PHE A 122 -1.52 -5.63 21.20
CA PHE A 122 -1.27 -4.25 20.78
C PHE A 122 -1.19 -4.17 19.26
N VAL A 123 -1.97 -3.26 18.68
CA VAL A 123 -1.97 -2.99 17.25
C VAL A 123 -1.41 -1.59 17.03
N PHE A 124 -0.26 -1.52 16.37
CA PHE A 124 0.36 -0.27 15.96
C PHE A 124 -0.34 0.26 14.70
N PRO A 125 -0.36 1.58 14.47
CA PRO A 125 -0.88 2.15 13.24
C PRO A 125 -0.27 1.51 11.99
N GLY A 126 -1.11 1.31 10.97
CA GLY A 126 -0.78 0.55 9.77
C GLY A 126 -1.66 -0.70 9.63
N VAL A 127 -1.27 -1.61 8.74
CA VAL A 127 -2.08 -2.80 8.42
C VAL A 127 -2.14 -3.75 9.61
N ASP A 128 -3.36 -4.04 10.08
CA ASP A 128 -3.62 -5.05 11.11
C ASP A 128 -3.91 -6.41 10.47
N PHE A 129 -2.87 -7.22 10.38
CA PHE A 129 -2.94 -8.55 9.81
C PHE A 129 -3.69 -9.58 10.65
N LEU A 130 -4.04 -9.25 11.90
CA LEU A 130 -4.72 -10.16 12.83
C LEU A 130 -6.17 -9.74 13.07
N TYR A 131 -6.61 -8.64 12.44
CA TYR A 131 -7.95 -8.10 12.61
C TYR A 131 -9.02 -9.09 12.15
N THR A 132 -9.97 -9.38 13.03
CA THR A 132 -11.11 -10.27 12.74
C THR A 132 -12.42 -9.55 13.01
N LEU A 133 -13.23 -9.37 11.95
CA LEU A 133 -14.55 -8.74 12.04
C LEU A 133 -15.58 -9.78 12.51
N PRO A 134 -16.47 -9.47 13.48
CA PRO A 134 -17.50 -10.40 13.92
C PRO A 134 -18.41 -10.87 12.77
N GLY A 135 -18.47 -12.17 12.51
CA GLY A 135 -19.22 -12.74 11.38
C GLY A 135 -18.44 -12.81 10.07
N GLY A 136 -17.25 -12.21 10.01
CA GLY A 136 -16.25 -12.45 8.97
C GLY A 136 -15.44 -13.71 9.26
N THR A 137 -14.70 -14.18 8.26
CA THR A 137 -13.77 -15.29 8.40
C THR A 137 -12.35 -14.78 8.16
N HIS A 138 -11.51 -14.87 9.19
CA HIS A 138 -10.09 -14.51 9.06
C HIS A 138 -9.35 -15.55 8.22
N ILE A 139 -8.32 -15.15 7.47
CA ILE A 139 -7.63 -16.04 6.55
C ILE A 139 -7.03 -17.29 7.23
N THR A 140 -6.69 -17.19 8.52
CA THR A 140 -6.13 -18.31 9.30
C THR A 140 -7.17 -19.36 9.70
N GLU A 141 -8.46 -19.04 9.60
CA GLU A 141 -9.55 -19.97 9.89
C GLU A 141 -9.83 -20.90 8.72
N PHE A 142 -9.55 -20.46 7.50
CA PHE A 142 -9.68 -21.30 6.31
C PHE A 142 -8.79 -22.54 6.38
N ARG A 143 -9.21 -23.56 5.65
CA ARG A 143 -8.53 -24.84 5.49
C ARG A 143 -8.28 -25.09 4.01
N LYS A 144 -7.44 -26.08 3.73
CA LYS A 144 -7.05 -26.42 2.35
C LYS A 144 -8.27 -26.71 1.47
N GLU A 145 -9.30 -27.31 2.06
CA GLU A 145 -10.55 -27.69 1.40
C GLU A 145 -11.38 -26.47 0.94
N ASP A 146 -11.21 -25.31 1.58
CA ASP A 146 -11.90 -24.07 1.19
C ASP A 146 -11.33 -23.51 -0.12
N PHE A 147 -10.07 -23.81 -0.44
CA PHE A 147 -9.39 -23.41 -1.67
C PHE A 147 -9.56 -24.45 -2.79
N ARG A 148 -10.73 -25.10 -2.87
CA ARG A 148 -10.96 -26.21 -3.80
C ARG A 148 -10.85 -25.88 -5.29
N TYR A 149 -10.78 -24.62 -5.69
CA TYR A 149 -10.56 -24.18 -7.08
C TYR A 149 -9.11 -23.83 -7.37
N TYR A 150 -8.26 -23.77 -6.33
CA TYR A 150 -6.81 -23.64 -6.47
C TYR A 150 -6.26 -25.04 -6.76
N ARG A 151 -6.53 -25.51 -7.97
CA ARG A 151 -6.14 -26.83 -8.47
C ARG A 151 -5.03 -26.75 -9.50
N ASP A 152 -4.59 -25.54 -9.82
CA ASP A 152 -3.46 -25.41 -10.71
C ASP A 152 -2.25 -26.05 -10.01
N GLN A 153 -1.49 -26.79 -10.79
CA GLN A 153 -0.25 -27.36 -10.34
C GLN A 153 0.79 -27.08 -11.42
N PRO A 154 1.27 -25.82 -11.50
CA PRO A 154 2.20 -25.42 -12.55
C PRO A 154 3.56 -26.12 -12.45
N PHE A 155 3.87 -26.69 -11.29
CA PHE A 155 5.17 -27.28 -11.00
C PHE A 155 5.14 -28.80 -11.18
N ASP A 156 6.15 -29.36 -11.84
CA ASP A 156 6.33 -30.81 -12.00
C ASP A 156 6.54 -31.55 -10.67
N GLN A 157 7.03 -30.83 -9.66
CA GLN A 157 7.18 -31.31 -8.29
C GLN A 157 6.10 -30.69 -7.38
N PRO A 158 4.97 -31.40 -7.14
CA PRO A 158 3.93 -30.90 -6.27
C PRO A 158 4.40 -30.76 -4.82
N ARG A 159 4.13 -29.58 -4.25
CA ARG A 159 4.28 -29.33 -2.83
C ARG A 159 2.93 -29.54 -2.15
N GLY A 160 2.79 -30.65 -1.44
CA GLY A 160 1.52 -31.08 -0.85
C GLY A 160 0.93 -30.10 0.17
N ASP A 161 1.75 -29.18 0.67
CA ASP A 161 1.41 -28.09 1.59
C ASP A 161 0.95 -26.80 0.87
N TYR A 162 0.88 -26.77 -0.45
CA TYR A 162 0.39 -25.62 -1.22
C TYR A 162 -0.87 -25.97 -2.01
N VAL A 163 -1.62 -24.92 -2.33
CA VAL A 163 -2.64 -24.88 -3.37
C VAL A 163 -2.36 -23.70 -4.28
N TRP A 164 -2.56 -23.84 -5.58
CA TRP A 164 -2.23 -22.79 -6.55
C TRP A 164 -3.38 -22.46 -7.49
N LYS A 165 -3.40 -21.21 -7.94
CA LYS A 165 -4.25 -20.70 -9.01
C LYS A 165 -3.38 -19.86 -9.96
N ILE A 166 -3.57 -19.98 -11.26
CA ILE A 166 -2.95 -19.13 -12.27
C ILE A 166 -4.04 -18.23 -12.86
N GLU A 167 -3.78 -16.93 -12.91
CA GLU A 167 -4.69 -15.97 -13.50
C GLU A 167 -3.92 -14.78 -14.06
N ASP A 168 -4.28 -14.37 -15.28
CA ASP A 168 -3.57 -13.31 -16.02
C ASP A 168 -2.05 -13.53 -16.12
N ASN A 169 -1.64 -14.80 -16.23
CA ASN A 169 -0.25 -15.28 -16.25
C ASN A 169 0.51 -15.11 -14.92
N GLU A 170 -0.12 -14.61 -13.87
CA GLU A 170 0.42 -14.56 -12.51
C GLU A 170 0.03 -15.80 -11.72
N LEU A 171 0.87 -16.16 -10.75
CA LEU A 171 0.64 -17.29 -9.87
C LEU A 171 0.19 -16.82 -8.51
N TYR A 172 -0.77 -17.54 -7.97
CA TYR A 172 -1.39 -17.26 -6.71
C TYR A 172 -1.45 -18.52 -5.88
N GLY A 173 -1.15 -18.45 -4.59
CA GLY A 173 -1.13 -19.64 -3.77
C GLY A 173 -1.31 -19.40 -2.28
N VAL A 174 -1.59 -20.49 -1.59
CA VAL A 174 -1.66 -20.53 -0.12
C VAL A 174 -0.82 -21.70 0.37
N GLU A 175 0.12 -21.42 1.28
CA GLU A 175 0.88 -22.44 2.01
C GLU A 175 0.18 -22.75 3.33
N PHE A 176 0.02 -24.03 3.63
CA PHE A 176 -0.54 -24.53 4.88
C PHE A 176 0.55 -25.13 5.78
N ASP A 177 0.34 -25.10 7.09
CA ASP A 177 1.14 -25.90 8.01
C ASP A 177 0.70 -27.37 8.03
N ARG A 178 1.39 -28.20 8.82
CA ARG A 178 1.07 -29.62 8.99
C ARG A 178 -0.31 -29.89 9.58
N LYS A 179 -0.96 -28.87 10.18
CA LYS A 179 -2.32 -28.95 10.73
C LYS A 179 -3.37 -28.46 9.72
N GLY A 180 -2.95 -28.10 8.49
CA GLY A 180 -3.85 -27.56 7.47
C GLY A 180 -4.24 -26.09 7.71
N VAL A 181 -3.49 -25.36 8.53
CA VAL A 181 -3.75 -23.94 8.82
C VAL A 181 -2.88 -23.07 7.91
N PRO A 182 -3.45 -22.08 7.21
CA PRO A 182 -2.71 -21.13 6.39
C PRO A 182 -1.54 -20.48 7.15
N ARG A 183 -0.39 -20.40 6.47
CA ARG A 183 0.83 -19.72 6.95
C ARG A 183 1.22 -18.58 6.04
N TYR A 184 1.22 -18.82 4.73
CA TYR A 184 1.57 -17.81 3.74
C TYR A 184 0.49 -17.68 2.68
N LEU A 185 0.21 -16.43 2.32
CA LEU A 185 -0.24 -16.09 0.98
C LEU A 185 0.99 -15.98 0.07
N VAL A 186 0.85 -16.49 -1.15
CA VAL A 186 1.92 -16.51 -2.14
C VAL A 186 1.44 -15.83 -3.41
N HIS A 187 2.26 -14.92 -3.90
CA HIS A 187 2.07 -14.29 -5.20
C HIS A 187 3.31 -14.50 -6.04
N GLY A 188 3.13 -14.79 -7.32
CA GLY A 188 4.19 -15.16 -8.24
C GLY A 188 4.10 -14.43 -9.56
N ILE A 189 5.21 -13.81 -9.96
CA ILE A 189 5.37 -13.21 -11.28
C ILE A 189 6.11 -14.21 -12.18
N PRO A 190 5.63 -14.50 -13.40
CA PRO A 190 6.30 -15.41 -14.32
C PRO A 190 7.64 -14.83 -14.79
N GLY A 191 8.62 -15.68 -15.06
CA GLY A 191 9.91 -15.23 -15.59
C GLY A 191 10.88 -16.37 -15.87
N THR A 192 12.17 -16.11 -15.67
CA THR A 192 13.21 -17.15 -15.60
C THR A 192 14.09 -17.03 -14.36
N TYR A 193 14.76 -18.12 -13.96
CA TYR A 193 15.79 -18.08 -12.91
C TYR A 193 17.08 -17.43 -13.40
N SER A 194 17.00 -16.14 -13.66
CA SER A 194 18.10 -15.28 -14.03
C SER A 194 17.96 -13.97 -13.28
N LEU A 195 19.06 -13.25 -13.10
CA LEU A 195 18.98 -11.88 -12.62
C LEU A 195 18.42 -10.94 -13.70
N ASP A 196 18.44 -11.33 -14.97
CA ASP A 196 17.87 -10.55 -16.07
C ASP A 196 16.33 -10.45 -15.96
N ASP A 197 15.68 -11.49 -15.43
CA ASP A 197 14.23 -11.58 -15.23
C ASP A 197 13.82 -11.53 -13.74
N ALA A 198 14.76 -11.31 -12.82
CA ALA A 198 14.44 -11.19 -11.40
C ALA A 198 13.62 -9.92 -11.15
N PRO A 199 12.49 -9.99 -10.39
CA PRO A 199 11.69 -8.82 -10.11
C PRO A 199 12.50 -7.79 -9.34
N LEU A 200 12.25 -6.53 -9.69
CA LEU A 200 12.91 -5.38 -9.10
C LEU A 200 12.39 -5.06 -7.69
N SER A 201 11.26 -5.64 -7.33
CA SER A 201 10.79 -5.66 -5.96
C SER A 201 11.54 -6.74 -5.20
N GLY A 202 12.35 -6.33 -4.21
CA GLY A 202 13.02 -7.25 -3.27
C GLY A 202 12.08 -8.00 -2.34
N GLU A 203 10.77 -8.01 -2.62
CA GLU A 203 9.78 -8.88 -1.98
C GLU A 203 9.66 -10.24 -2.69
N TYR A 204 9.97 -10.32 -3.99
CA TYR A 204 9.91 -11.55 -4.78
C TYR A 204 11.24 -12.31 -4.70
N MET A 205 11.48 -12.88 -3.53
CA MET A 205 12.80 -13.39 -3.15
C MET A 205 13.07 -14.84 -3.52
N VAL A 206 12.07 -15.55 -4.05
CA VAL A 206 12.08 -17.01 -4.12
C VAL A 206 11.69 -17.47 -5.51
N TRP A 207 12.53 -18.26 -6.16
CA TRP A 207 12.26 -18.77 -7.50
C TRP A 207 11.73 -20.20 -7.48
N TYR A 208 10.62 -20.46 -8.16
CA TYR A 208 10.05 -21.81 -8.32
C TYR A 208 9.97 -22.16 -9.81
N PRO A 209 10.78 -23.12 -10.28
CA PRO A 209 10.77 -23.50 -11.69
C PRO A 209 9.55 -24.38 -12.02
N LEU A 210 8.95 -24.20 -13.22
CA LEU A 210 7.87 -25.07 -13.71
C LEU A 210 8.29 -26.53 -13.79
N THR A 211 9.56 -26.75 -14.16
CA THR A 211 10.15 -28.09 -14.18
C THR A 211 11.45 -28.12 -13.38
N SER A 212 11.75 -29.24 -12.74
CA SER A 212 12.96 -29.49 -11.95
C SER A 212 14.29 -29.21 -12.67
N LYS A 213 14.29 -29.10 -13.99
CA LYS A 213 15.44 -28.72 -14.83
C LYS A 213 15.19 -27.48 -15.70
N GLY A 214 14.01 -26.87 -15.60
CA GLY A 214 13.57 -25.75 -16.42
C GLY A 214 14.14 -24.42 -15.95
N LYS A 215 14.25 -23.49 -16.89
CA LYS A 215 14.59 -22.09 -16.59
C LYS A 215 13.36 -21.23 -16.35
N GLU A 216 12.19 -21.64 -16.87
CA GLU A 216 10.90 -20.96 -16.73
C GLU A 216 10.20 -21.35 -15.43
N GLY A 217 9.40 -20.44 -14.88
CA GLY A 217 8.85 -20.54 -13.53
C GLY A 217 8.31 -19.21 -13.02
N TYR A 218 8.19 -19.12 -11.69
CA TYR A 218 7.66 -17.96 -11.01
C TYR A 218 8.61 -17.45 -9.93
N TRP A 219 8.79 -16.14 -9.89
CA TRP A 219 9.37 -15.42 -8.77
C TRP A 219 8.29 -15.15 -7.74
N LEU A 220 8.47 -15.62 -6.51
CA LEU A 220 7.46 -15.69 -5.48
C LEU A 220 7.74 -14.71 -4.34
N LYS A 221 6.70 -13.96 -3.97
CA LYS A 221 6.55 -13.20 -2.74
C LYS A 221 5.76 -14.04 -1.75
N HIS A 222 6.28 -14.19 -0.53
CA HIS A 222 5.63 -14.93 0.56
C HIS A 222 5.18 -13.94 1.65
N ILE A 223 3.88 -13.88 1.90
CA ILE A 223 3.28 -12.99 2.90
C ILE A 223 2.74 -13.84 4.03
N ALA A 224 3.37 -13.75 5.20
CA ALA A 224 2.91 -14.42 6.40
C ALA A 224 1.58 -13.81 6.87
N VAL A 225 0.60 -14.65 7.18
CA VAL A 225 -0.73 -14.20 7.65
C VAL A 225 -0.94 -14.32 9.15
N ARG A 226 0.08 -14.82 9.87
CA ARG A 226 0.07 -14.98 11.33
C ARG A 226 1.50 -15.13 11.85
N GLU A 227 1.65 -15.06 13.16
CA GLU A 227 2.90 -15.42 13.81
C GLU A 227 3.15 -16.94 13.82
N PHE A 228 4.37 -17.35 13.51
CA PHE A 228 4.85 -18.73 13.68
C PHE A 228 6.38 -18.78 13.74
N ARG A 229 6.95 -19.98 13.94
CA ARG A 229 8.39 -20.21 13.91
C ARG A 229 8.79 -21.02 12.68
N MET A 230 9.83 -20.57 12.00
CA MET A 230 10.52 -21.27 10.92
C MET A 230 11.98 -21.54 11.33
N LEU A 231 12.72 -22.26 10.49
CA LEU A 231 14.13 -22.56 10.73
C LEU A 231 15.01 -21.29 10.84
N TRP A 232 14.58 -20.18 10.25
CA TRP A 232 15.25 -18.87 10.31
C TRP A 232 14.76 -17.97 11.46
N GLY A 233 13.83 -18.43 12.29
CA GLY A 233 13.38 -17.70 13.48
C GLY A 233 11.87 -17.43 13.54
N LYS A 234 11.50 -16.41 14.33
CA LYS A 234 10.12 -15.95 14.45
C LYS A 234 9.74 -15.23 13.15
N VAL A 235 8.63 -15.65 12.55
CA VAL A 235 7.98 -14.97 11.43
C VAL A 235 6.80 -14.19 11.99
N THR A 236 6.72 -12.91 11.66
CA THR A 236 5.60 -12.03 11.97
C THR A 236 4.74 -11.83 10.72
N PRO A 237 3.45 -11.50 10.86
CA PRO A 237 2.60 -11.19 9.71
C PRO A 237 3.22 -10.11 8.80
N GLY A 238 2.96 -10.21 7.49
CA GLY A 238 3.56 -9.37 6.45
C GLY A 238 4.54 -10.12 5.55
N VAL A 239 5.24 -9.40 4.67
CA VAL A 239 6.18 -10.00 3.71
C VAL A 239 7.38 -10.63 4.42
N ASP A 240 7.59 -11.95 4.25
CA ASP A 240 8.71 -12.66 4.85
C ASP A 240 9.95 -12.62 3.96
N LEU A 241 10.74 -11.56 4.13
CA LEU A 241 12.02 -11.35 3.44
C LEU A 241 13.13 -12.35 3.89
N ASN A 242 12.87 -13.12 4.95
CA ASN A 242 13.79 -14.14 5.45
C ASN A 242 13.47 -15.55 4.95
N PHE A 243 12.42 -15.71 4.14
CA PHE A 243 12.05 -17.00 3.57
C PHE A 243 13.26 -17.68 2.88
N SER A 244 13.50 -18.94 3.22
CA SER A 244 14.63 -19.72 2.73
C SER A 244 14.17 -20.85 1.82
N SER A 245 14.73 -20.91 0.60
CA SER A 245 14.46 -21.92 -0.43
C SER A 245 15.78 -22.32 -1.11
N ALA A 246 15.78 -23.47 -1.82
CA ALA A 246 16.93 -23.89 -2.61
C ALA A 246 17.28 -22.86 -3.71
N TYR A 247 16.25 -22.29 -4.35
CA TYR A 247 16.35 -21.25 -5.36
C TYR A 247 15.86 -19.93 -4.76
N ASN A 248 16.76 -19.24 -4.10
CA ASN A 248 16.51 -17.95 -3.48
C ASN A 248 17.29 -16.88 -4.24
N LEU A 249 16.74 -15.67 -4.34
CA LEU A 249 17.39 -14.53 -4.97
C LEU A 249 18.77 -14.24 -4.35
N LYS A 250 18.92 -14.50 -3.04
CA LYS A 250 20.20 -14.43 -2.30
C LYS A 250 21.28 -15.38 -2.84
N ASN A 251 20.89 -16.45 -3.54
CA ASN A 251 21.79 -17.46 -4.10
C ASN A 251 22.18 -17.16 -5.55
N LEU A 252 21.56 -16.17 -6.21
CA LEU A 252 21.98 -15.75 -7.53
C LEU A 252 23.34 -15.03 -7.46
N THR A 253 24.20 -15.34 -8.42
CA THR A 253 25.56 -14.79 -8.50
C THR A 253 25.71 -13.94 -9.76
N ARG A 254 26.74 -13.10 -9.75
CA ARG A 254 27.11 -12.27 -10.91
C ARG A 254 27.26 -13.05 -12.22
N ARG A 255 27.65 -14.33 -12.17
CA ARG A 255 27.89 -15.17 -13.36
C ARG A 255 26.60 -15.51 -14.12
N ASN A 256 25.43 -15.23 -13.53
CA ASN A 256 24.12 -15.53 -14.10
C ASN A 256 23.48 -14.33 -14.84
N LEU A 257 24.24 -13.27 -15.12
CA LEU A 257 23.78 -12.04 -15.78
C LEU A 257 24.24 -11.97 -17.24
N THR A 258 23.34 -11.59 -18.15
CA THR A 258 23.66 -11.27 -19.55
C THR A 258 23.07 -9.92 -19.95
N GLY A 259 23.78 -9.13 -20.75
CA GLY A 259 23.29 -7.81 -21.18
C GLY A 259 23.36 -6.68 -20.14
N TYR A 260 23.91 -6.94 -18.95
CA TYR A 260 24.25 -5.90 -17.96
C TYR A 260 25.67 -5.37 -18.20
N THR A 261 25.86 -4.07 -18.00
CA THR A 261 27.18 -3.43 -18.05
C THR A 261 27.73 -3.19 -16.65
N ASN A 262 29.06 -3.10 -16.52
CA ASN A 262 29.67 -2.61 -15.29
C ASN A 262 29.19 -1.19 -14.97
N ASP A 263 29.30 -0.82 -13.70
CA ASP A 263 28.88 0.47 -13.13
C ASP A 263 28.98 1.62 -14.13
N ILE A 264 27.82 2.11 -14.56
CA ILE A 264 27.71 3.22 -15.51
C ILE A 264 28.08 4.56 -14.87
N PHE A 265 28.14 4.61 -13.53
CA PHE A 265 28.52 5.78 -12.74
C PHE A 265 30.02 5.78 -12.42
N ASN A 266 30.62 4.60 -12.25
CA ASN A 266 32.05 4.46 -12.06
C ASN A 266 32.57 3.13 -12.63
N PRO A 267 33.11 3.09 -13.86
CA PRO A 267 33.52 1.85 -14.52
C PRO A 267 34.64 1.08 -13.80
N GLU A 268 35.31 1.68 -12.80
CA GLU A 268 36.29 1.01 -11.95
C GLU A 268 35.66 0.21 -10.80
N VAL A 269 34.41 0.52 -10.42
CA VAL A 269 33.65 -0.21 -9.40
C VAL A 269 33.12 -1.49 -10.03
N LYS A 270 33.88 -2.56 -9.87
CA LYS A 270 33.54 -3.86 -10.46
C LYS A 270 32.37 -4.55 -9.77
N ASN A 271 31.90 -4.09 -8.62
CA ASN A 271 30.96 -4.85 -7.79
C ASN A 271 29.48 -4.54 -8.05
N SER A 272 29.16 -3.65 -9.01
CA SER A 272 27.79 -3.43 -9.45
C SER A 272 27.61 -3.67 -10.95
N LEU A 273 26.40 -4.08 -11.31
CA LEU A 273 25.98 -4.34 -12.68
C LEU A 273 24.66 -3.62 -12.94
N TRP A 274 24.52 -3.03 -14.11
CA TRP A 274 23.38 -2.18 -14.45
C TRP A 274 22.79 -2.50 -15.82
N LYS A 275 21.48 -2.29 -15.96
CA LYS A 275 20.70 -2.40 -17.19
C LYS A 275 19.76 -1.21 -17.30
N ASN A 276 19.66 -0.64 -18.49
CA ASN A 276 18.73 0.44 -18.79
C ASN A 276 17.56 -0.10 -19.60
N GLU A 277 16.34 0.08 -19.10
CA GLU A 277 15.10 -0.25 -19.79
C GLU A 277 14.15 0.95 -19.77
N LYS A 278 13.82 1.50 -20.95
CA LYS A 278 12.78 2.52 -21.13
C LYS A 278 12.89 3.72 -20.16
N ASN A 279 14.10 4.25 -19.95
CA ASN A 279 14.43 5.33 -18.99
C ASN A 279 14.34 4.96 -17.51
N HIS A 280 14.24 3.67 -17.19
CA HIS A 280 14.43 3.14 -15.87
C HIS A 280 15.76 2.40 -15.83
N LEU A 281 16.60 2.73 -14.86
CA LEU A 281 17.86 2.03 -14.66
C LEU A 281 17.69 1.04 -13.49
N HIS A 282 18.17 -0.17 -13.68
CA HIS A 282 18.16 -1.21 -12.67
C HIS A 282 19.57 -1.71 -12.44
N GLY A 283 19.89 -1.99 -11.18
CA GLY A 283 21.21 -2.38 -10.76
C GLY A 283 21.21 -3.54 -9.78
N PHE A 284 22.33 -4.23 -9.72
CA PHE A 284 22.63 -5.23 -8.70
C PHE A 284 23.99 -4.93 -8.10
N GLU A 285 24.11 -5.05 -6.79
CA GLU A 285 25.39 -4.93 -6.07
C GLU A 285 25.79 -6.28 -5.47
N PHE A 286 27.07 -6.63 -5.57
CA PHE A 286 27.63 -7.92 -5.15
C PHE A 286 28.77 -7.73 -4.16
N ASP A 287 28.98 -8.73 -3.29
CA ASP A 287 30.20 -8.81 -2.49
C ASP A 287 31.41 -9.23 -3.34
N GLU A 288 32.60 -9.20 -2.72
CA GLU A 288 33.86 -9.62 -3.34
C GLU A 288 33.85 -11.09 -3.81
N LYS A 289 32.96 -11.92 -3.26
CA LYS A 289 32.78 -13.33 -3.64
C LYS A 289 31.75 -13.49 -4.77
N GLY A 290 31.11 -12.40 -5.21
CA GLY A 290 30.13 -12.38 -6.28
C GLY A 290 28.71 -12.75 -5.86
N ASN A 291 28.40 -12.74 -4.56
CA ASN A 291 27.04 -12.97 -4.06
C ASN A 291 26.24 -11.67 -4.05
N LEU A 292 24.97 -11.74 -4.42
CA LEU A 292 24.08 -10.58 -4.41
C LEU A 292 23.92 -9.98 -3.00
N LEU A 293 24.02 -8.66 -2.91
CA LEU A 293 23.81 -7.85 -1.71
C LEU A 293 22.57 -6.96 -1.84
N TYR A 294 22.44 -6.26 -2.96
CA TYR A 294 21.36 -5.31 -3.21
C TYR A 294 20.75 -5.47 -4.60
N ILE A 295 19.45 -5.26 -4.68
CA ILE A 295 18.75 -4.85 -5.90
C ILE A 295 18.61 -3.33 -5.83
N ILE A 296 18.94 -2.66 -6.92
CA ILE A 296 18.95 -1.21 -7.02
C ILE A 296 17.94 -0.80 -8.08
N ASP A 297 17.02 0.06 -7.68
CA ASP A 297 16.09 0.70 -8.60
C ASP A 297 16.47 2.17 -8.76
N ALA A 298 16.53 2.68 -9.99
CA ALA A 298 17.11 3.99 -10.26
C ALA A 298 16.22 4.84 -11.17
N LEU A 299 15.60 5.86 -10.58
CA LEU A 299 14.77 6.83 -11.28
C LEU A 299 15.60 8.03 -11.73
N PRO A 300 15.54 8.44 -13.01
CA PRO A 300 16.24 9.62 -13.48
C PRO A 300 15.68 10.88 -12.80
N GLY A 301 16.56 11.82 -12.47
CA GLY A 301 16.16 13.08 -11.86
C GLY A 301 17.35 13.99 -11.55
N LYS A 302 17.09 15.09 -10.86
CA LYS A 302 18.13 16.02 -10.40
C LYS A 302 18.30 15.91 -8.90
N TYR A 303 19.45 16.33 -8.39
CA TYR A 303 19.69 16.43 -6.95
C TYR A 303 18.94 17.65 -6.39
N SER A 304 17.61 17.53 -6.31
CA SER A 304 16.71 18.60 -5.91
C SER A 304 15.53 18.02 -5.13
N LEU A 305 14.91 18.83 -4.28
CA LEU A 305 13.64 18.48 -3.64
C LEU A 305 12.49 18.35 -4.66
N ASP A 306 12.61 18.97 -5.83
CA ASP A 306 11.57 18.95 -6.86
C ASP A 306 11.48 17.62 -7.62
N ASP A 307 12.61 16.93 -7.72
CA ASP A 307 12.74 15.69 -8.48
C ASP A 307 12.88 14.46 -7.57
N VAL A 308 12.86 14.64 -6.24
CA VAL A 308 12.98 13.53 -5.31
C VAL A 308 11.70 12.68 -5.30
N PRO A 309 11.79 11.35 -5.48
CA PRO A 309 10.62 10.49 -5.41
C PRO A 309 9.99 10.51 -4.01
N CYS A 310 8.70 10.83 -3.95
CA CYS A 310 7.96 11.00 -2.69
C CYS A 310 7.63 9.69 -1.96
N SER A 311 8.05 8.55 -2.49
CA SER A 311 7.93 7.26 -1.78
C SER A 311 8.84 7.18 -0.56
N GLY A 312 9.87 8.05 -0.45
CA GLY A 312 10.90 8.02 0.58
C GLY A 312 11.81 6.78 0.55
N GLN A 313 11.60 5.88 -0.41
CA GLN A 313 12.41 4.68 -0.61
C GLN A 313 13.68 4.94 -1.44
N TYR A 314 13.70 6.04 -2.20
CA TYR A 314 14.83 6.46 -3.01
C TYR A 314 15.71 7.42 -2.23
N THR A 315 16.64 6.87 -1.45
CA THR A 315 17.35 7.60 -0.40
C THR A 315 18.72 8.13 -0.82
N VAL A 316 19.20 7.77 -2.02
CA VAL A 316 20.55 8.07 -2.48
C VAL A 316 20.49 8.67 -3.86
N TRP A 317 21.18 9.78 -4.08
CA TRP A 317 21.35 10.35 -5.42
C TRP A 317 22.75 10.11 -5.94
N ARG A 318 22.84 9.71 -7.22
CA ARG A 318 24.09 9.59 -7.95
C ARG A 318 24.10 10.46 -9.21
N PRO A 319 25.10 11.37 -9.37
CA PRO A 319 25.23 12.19 -10.56
C PRO A 319 25.62 11.34 -11.78
N THR A 320 25.04 11.65 -12.93
CA THR A 320 25.65 11.33 -14.24
C THR A 320 26.46 12.50 -14.78
N ASN A 321 26.03 13.72 -14.44
CA ASN A 321 26.72 14.97 -14.77
C ASN A 321 26.49 16.00 -13.65
N SER A 322 26.78 17.28 -13.92
CA SER A 322 26.64 18.36 -12.93
C SER A 322 25.19 18.67 -12.53
N THR A 323 24.21 18.33 -13.36
CA THR A 323 22.81 18.74 -13.20
C THR A 323 21.81 17.57 -13.18
N GLU A 324 22.20 16.42 -13.70
CA GLU A 324 21.36 15.23 -13.85
C GLU A 324 22.01 14.02 -13.19
N GLY A 325 21.16 13.06 -12.82
CA GLY A 325 21.57 11.84 -12.17
C GLY A 325 20.39 10.90 -11.96
N TYR A 326 20.54 10.01 -10.99
CA TYR A 326 19.51 9.06 -10.61
C TYR A 326 19.31 9.06 -9.11
N TRP A 327 18.04 9.00 -8.71
CA TRP A 327 17.60 8.65 -7.38
C TRP A 327 17.54 7.13 -7.28
N LEU A 328 18.26 6.56 -6.31
CA LEU A 328 18.48 5.14 -6.13
C LEU A 328 17.74 4.64 -4.90
N ARG A 329 17.01 3.53 -5.06
CA ARG A 329 16.41 2.72 -4.01
C ARG A 329 17.22 1.44 -3.88
N TYR A 330 17.91 1.30 -2.74
CA TYR A 330 18.68 0.10 -2.42
C TYR A 330 17.82 -0.86 -1.58
N THR A 331 17.56 -2.05 -2.12
CA THR A 331 16.86 -3.11 -1.41
C THR A 331 17.84 -4.22 -1.09
N ALA A 332 18.23 -4.32 0.18
CA ALA A 332 19.08 -5.39 0.66
C ALA A 332 18.35 -6.72 0.52
N VAL A 333 18.95 -7.66 -0.19
CA VAL A 333 18.34 -8.99 -0.35
C VAL A 333 18.62 -9.88 0.85
N LYS A 334 19.63 -9.60 1.65
CA LYS A 334 20.03 -10.41 2.82
C LYS A 334 20.55 -9.51 3.93
N LYS A 335 20.76 -10.10 5.10
CA LYS A 335 21.51 -9.42 6.15
C LYS A 335 22.95 -9.20 5.69
N VAL A 336 23.40 -7.95 5.72
CA VAL A 336 24.74 -7.54 5.30
C VAL A 336 25.35 -6.62 6.35
N ASP A 337 26.66 -6.78 6.59
CA ASP A 337 27.42 -5.87 7.44
C ASP A 337 28.07 -4.82 6.52
N MET A 338 27.66 -3.56 6.67
CA MET A 338 28.15 -2.43 5.89
C MET A 338 28.93 -1.45 6.77
N PRO A 339 29.75 -0.56 6.19
CA PRO A 339 30.46 0.47 6.95
C PRO A 339 29.53 1.35 7.81
N TRP A 340 28.30 1.58 7.36
CA TRP A 340 27.26 2.34 8.06
C TRP A 340 26.38 1.48 8.99
N GLY A 341 26.70 0.19 9.16
CA GLY A 341 26.07 -0.70 10.13
C GLY A 341 25.44 -1.96 9.54
N LYS A 342 24.65 -2.65 10.37
CA LYS A 342 23.96 -3.88 9.96
C LYS A 342 22.68 -3.54 9.21
N VAL A 343 22.57 -4.04 8.00
CA VAL A 343 21.39 -3.89 7.16
C VAL A 343 20.67 -5.23 7.11
N TYR A 344 19.36 -5.21 7.32
CA TYR A 344 18.49 -6.38 7.25
C TYR A 344 17.80 -6.42 5.88
N PRO A 345 17.27 -7.59 5.44
CA PRO A 345 16.52 -7.66 4.20
C PRO A 345 15.41 -6.61 4.15
N GLY A 346 15.32 -5.87 3.03
CA GLY A 346 14.42 -4.71 2.88
C GLY A 346 15.15 -3.46 2.40
N ILE A 347 14.46 -2.31 2.43
CA ILE A 347 15.03 -1.04 1.95
C ILE A 347 16.13 -0.55 2.90
N ASP A 348 17.28 -0.20 2.35
CA ASP A 348 18.40 0.37 3.10
C ASP A 348 18.31 1.91 3.12
N TYR A 349 17.64 2.44 4.15
CA TYR A 349 17.53 3.87 4.40
C TYR A 349 18.83 4.53 4.89
N LYS A 350 19.88 3.74 5.14
CA LYS A 350 21.16 4.19 5.69
C LYS A 350 22.30 4.10 4.67
N TYR A 351 22.03 3.73 3.41
CA TYR A 351 23.08 3.62 2.39
C TYR A 351 23.82 4.96 2.17
N GLU A 352 25.16 4.94 2.29
CA GLU A 352 26.00 6.15 2.21
C GLU A 352 26.90 6.21 0.97
N GLY A 353 26.76 5.28 0.02
CA GLY A 353 27.59 5.24 -1.20
C GLY A 353 27.26 6.32 -2.25
N GLY A 354 26.61 7.42 -1.88
CA GLY A 354 26.22 8.52 -2.77
C GLY A 354 25.80 9.76 -1.99
N LYS A 355 25.22 10.76 -2.65
CA LYS A 355 24.66 11.91 -1.93
C LYS A 355 23.34 11.48 -1.28
N SER A 356 23.31 11.41 0.04
CA SER A 356 22.08 11.07 0.78
C SER A 356 21.00 12.12 0.55
N ILE A 357 19.76 11.68 0.40
CA ILE A 357 18.55 12.51 0.42
C ILE A 357 18.49 13.41 1.66
N LYS A 358 19.03 12.95 2.81
CA LYS A 358 19.07 13.69 4.08
C LYS A 358 19.90 14.97 4.00
N ASN A 359 20.87 14.98 3.09
CA ASN A 359 21.80 16.08 2.85
C ASN A 359 21.33 16.97 1.70
N LEU A 360 20.07 16.86 1.25
CA LEU A 360 19.50 17.81 0.32
C LEU A 360 19.53 19.20 0.99
N PRO A 361 20.22 20.18 0.40
CA PRO A 361 20.36 21.48 1.03
C PRO A 361 18.98 22.13 1.17
N LYS A 362 18.77 22.81 2.29
CA LYS A 362 17.75 23.86 2.43
C LYS A 362 18.10 24.99 1.46
N SER A 363 17.83 24.82 0.17
CA SER A 363 18.31 25.78 -0.84
C SER A 363 17.59 27.11 -0.69
N SER A 364 18.33 28.21 -0.79
CA SER A 364 17.78 29.58 -0.79
C SER A 364 17.19 30.00 -2.14
N GLN A 365 17.19 29.12 -3.16
CA GLN A 365 16.54 29.38 -4.45
C GLN A 365 15.02 29.18 -4.40
N PHE A 366 14.52 28.80 -3.22
CA PHE A 366 13.14 28.52 -2.95
C PHE A 366 12.43 29.76 -2.41
N THR A 367 12.06 30.69 -3.30
CA THR A 367 10.80 31.42 -3.11
C THR A 367 9.69 30.53 -3.64
N PHE A 368 9.30 29.56 -2.83
CA PHE A 368 7.93 29.05 -2.92
C PHE A 368 7.06 30.24 -2.53
N GLU A 369 6.17 30.67 -3.43
CA GLU A 369 5.05 31.45 -2.93
C GLU A 369 4.46 30.63 -1.79
N PRO A 370 4.38 31.20 -0.59
CA PRO A 370 3.62 30.58 0.46
C PRO A 370 2.32 30.04 -0.10
N PHE A 371 1.88 28.88 0.36
CA PHE A 371 0.46 28.78 0.65
C PHE A 371 0.19 29.94 1.62
N ALA A 372 -0.25 31.09 1.07
CA ALA A 372 -0.28 32.38 1.76
C ALA A 372 -1.18 32.34 3.00
N ASP A 373 -2.02 31.32 3.04
CA ASP A 373 -3.11 31.13 3.95
C ASP A 373 -2.80 30.17 5.12
N LEU A 374 -1.63 29.50 5.11
CA LEU A 374 -1.15 28.76 6.29
C LEU A 374 -0.55 29.76 7.30
N LYS A 375 -1.36 30.22 8.24
CA LYS A 375 -1.01 31.27 9.22
C LYS A 375 0.04 30.85 10.25
N ASP A 376 0.12 29.56 10.57
CA ASP A 376 1.07 29.01 11.57
C ASP A 376 2.10 28.09 10.93
N LYS A 377 2.97 28.66 10.10
CA LYS A 377 4.05 27.89 9.45
C LYS A 377 5.04 27.41 10.51
N PRO A 378 5.23 26.09 10.68
CA PRO A 378 6.38 25.63 11.42
C PRO A 378 7.62 26.10 10.63
N GLN A 379 8.56 26.77 11.30
CA GLN A 379 9.71 27.43 10.66
C GLN A 379 10.64 26.47 9.89
N ASN A 380 10.41 25.17 10.04
CA ASN A 380 11.24 24.09 9.49
C ASN A 380 10.55 23.32 8.34
N HIS A 381 9.40 23.77 7.83
CA HIS A 381 8.73 23.15 6.68
C HIS A 381 8.90 23.98 5.40
N ILE A 382 8.95 23.28 4.28
CA ILE A 382 8.92 23.82 2.93
C ILE A 382 7.75 23.16 2.20
N TRP A 383 6.97 23.93 1.44
CA TRP A 383 5.79 23.44 0.71
C TRP A 383 5.83 23.86 -0.75
N LYS A 384 5.26 23.02 -1.62
CA LYS A 384 5.14 23.24 -3.07
C LYS A 384 3.85 22.62 -3.57
N ARG A 385 3.16 23.30 -4.48
CA ARG A 385 2.03 22.72 -5.23
C ARG A 385 2.51 22.24 -6.61
N LYS A 386 2.07 21.05 -7.04
CA LYS A 386 2.30 20.52 -8.39
C LYS A 386 0.98 19.95 -8.92
N GLY A 387 0.32 20.70 -9.79
CA GLY A 387 -1.06 20.41 -10.15
C GLY A 387 -1.98 20.60 -8.93
N ASP A 388 -2.77 19.58 -8.60
CA ASP A 388 -3.66 19.60 -7.44
C ASP A 388 -3.07 18.98 -6.18
N GLU A 389 -1.88 18.40 -6.28
CA GLU A 389 -1.18 17.81 -5.15
C GLU A 389 -0.30 18.84 -4.43
N LEU A 390 -0.20 18.68 -3.12
CA LEU A 390 0.71 19.40 -2.25
C LEU A 390 1.92 18.53 -1.94
N TYR A 391 3.10 19.11 -1.98
CA TYR A 391 4.36 18.47 -1.66
C TYR A 391 5.00 19.27 -0.54
N GLY A 392 5.57 18.59 0.45
CA GLY A 392 6.23 19.22 1.57
C GLY A 392 7.50 18.51 1.98
N ALA A 393 8.35 19.25 2.68
CA ALA A 393 9.59 18.76 3.26
C ALA A 393 9.77 19.37 4.64
N GLN A 394 10.04 18.55 5.65
CA GLN A 394 10.37 19.03 7.00
C GLN A 394 11.83 18.81 7.30
N PHE A 395 12.45 19.80 7.93
CA PHE A 395 13.86 19.78 8.34
C PHE A 395 14.01 19.80 9.87
N ASP A 396 15.14 19.33 10.38
CA ASP A 396 15.55 19.58 11.76
C ASP A 396 16.19 20.98 11.90
N ASP A 397 16.52 21.37 13.13
CA ASP A 397 17.16 22.67 13.43
C ASP A 397 18.59 22.80 12.86
N LYS A 398 19.18 21.68 12.43
CA LYS A 398 20.49 21.63 11.76
C LYS A 398 20.36 21.67 10.23
N GLY A 399 19.13 21.68 9.70
CA GLY A 399 18.83 21.71 8.27
C GLY A 399 18.86 20.35 7.58
N HIS A 400 18.83 19.23 8.31
CA HIS A 400 18.69 17.90 7.72
C HIS A 400 17.23 17.57 7.42
N LEU A 401 16.97 16.93 6.30
CA LEU A 401 15.64 16.51 5.90
C LEU A 401 15.13 15.34 6.77
N LEU A 402 14.01 15.54 7.46
CA LEU A 402 13.34 14.56 8.32
C LEU A 402 12.22 13.82 7.60
N TYR A 403 11.32 14.57 6.94
CA TYR A 403 10.16 14.04 6.24
C TYR A 403 10.06 14.55 4.81
N LEU A 404 9.61 13.68 3.92
CA LEU A 404 8.85 14.08 2.73
C LEU A 404 7.35 14.02 3.08
N ILE A 405 6.60 14.97 2.56
CA ILE A 405 5.17 15.12 2.82
C ILE A 405 4.45 15.15 1.47
N LEU A 406 3.45 14.29 1.31
CA LEU A 406 2.60 14.28 0.13
C LEU A 406 1.17 14.60 0.55
N GLY A 407 0.56 15.57 -0.10
CA GLY A 407 -0.78 16.03 0.16
C GLY A 407 -1.68 15.79 -1.04
N THR A 408 -2.78 15.07 -0.84
CA THR A 408 -3.86 14.95 -1.82
C THR A 408 -4.98 15.92 -1.45
N PRO A 409 -5.54 16.67 -2.40
CA PRO A 409 -6.62 17.61 -2.13
C PRO A 409 -7.88 16.87 -1.64
N GLY A 410 -8.63 17.49 -0.73
CA GLY A 410 -9.88 16.96 -0.22
C GLY A 410 -10.46 17.83 0.89
N THR A 411 -11.57 17.40 1.49
CA THR A 411 -12.14 18.10 2.65
C THR A 411 -11.83 17.40 3.98
N TYR A 412 -11.97 18.10 5.11
CA TYR A 412 -11.96 17.51 6.45
C TYR A 412 -13.26 16.74 6.71
N SER A 413 -13.47 15.68 5.93
CA SER A 413 -14.61 14.79 6.00
C SER A 413 -14.15 13.35 5.81
N LEU A 414 -14.80 12.41 6.49
CA LEU A 414 -14.59 10.98 6.29
C LEU A 414 -14.82 10.54 4.83
N ASN A 415 -15.66 11.25 4.08
CA ASN A 415 -15.92 10.95 2.67
C ASN A 415 -14.72 11.22 1.75
N ASP A 416 -13.82 12.13 2.16
CA ASP A 416 -12.68 12.58 1.36
C ASP A 416 -11.33 12.06 1.87
N VAL A 417 -11.35 11.22 2.91
CA VAL A 417 -10.15 10.55 3.43
C VAL A 417 -9.59 9.59 2.37
N PRO A 418 -8.30 9.70 1.99
CA PRO A 418 -7.67 8.74 1.11
C PRO A 418 -7.67 7.34 1.72
N LEU A 419 -8.21 6.38 0.96
CA LEU A 419 -8.44 5.00 1.41
C LEU A 419 -7.16 4.18 1.64
N SER A 420 -6.00 4.68 1.24
CA SER A 420 -4.72 3.98 1.48
C SER A 420 -4.34 3.91 2.96
N GLY A 421 -5.00 4.68 3.85
CA GLY A 421 -4.67 4.74 5.29
C GLY A 421 -3.31 5.38 5.60
N GLU A 422 -2.52 5.72 4.57
CA GLU A 422 -1.20 6.36 4.69
C GLU A 422 -1.29 7.88 4.88
N TYR A 423 -2.46 8.47 4.63
CA TYR A 423 -2.70 9.90 4.78
C TYR A 423 -3.38 10.16 6.13
N VAL A 424 -2.59 10.65 7.08
CA VAL A 424 -2.94 10.63 8.51
C VAL A 424 -3.20 12.00 9.13
N VAL A 425 -2.88 13.08 8.41
CA VAL A 425 -3.11 14.47 8.86
C VAL A 425 -3.89 15.23 7.80
N TRP A 426 -4.92 15.96 8.20
CA TRP A 426 -5.56 16.94 7.33
C TRP A 426 -5.03 18.34 7.61
N LEU A 427 -4.73 19.07 6.53
CA LEU A 427 -4.21 20.42 6.54
C LEU A 427 -5.19 21.34 5.80
N PRO A 428 -5.84 22.30 6.47
CA PRO A 428 -6.73 23.26 5.80
C PRO A 428 -5.97 24.13 4.80
N VAL A 429 -6.67 24.54 3.73
CA VAL A 429 -6.22 25.63 2.85
C VAL A 429 -6.19 26.95 3.61
N GLU A 430 -7.20 27.22 4.45
CA GLU A 430 -7.32 28.38 5.34
C GLU A 430 -7.91 27.93 6.68
N ASP A 431 -7.55 28.61 7.78
CA ASP A 431 -8.07 28.31 9.12
C ASP A 431 -9.61 28.26 9.13
N GLY A 432 -10.15 27.11 9.57
CA GLY A 432 -11.59 26.89 9.69
C GLY A 432 -12.32 26.57 8.37
N LYS A 433 -11.62 26.46 7.24
CA LYS A 433 -12.22 25.95 5.99
C LYS A 433 -12.18 24.43 5.95
N ILE A 434 -13.24 23.80 5.46
CA ILE A 434 -13.28 22.34 5.26
C ILE A 434 -12.36 21.88 4.13
N GLU A 435 -12.03 22.73 3.15
CA GLU A 435 -11.15 22.39 2.04
C GLU A 435 -9.69 22.41 2.47
N GLY A 436 -8.93 21.40 2.05
CA GLY A 436 -7.57 21.17 2.52
C GLY A 436 -6.84 20.08 1.74
N PHE A 437 -5.84 19.53 2.41
CA PHE A 437 -5.04 18.41 1.92
C PHE A 437 -4.94 17.34 2.99
N TRP A 438 -5.20 16.10 2.60
CA TRP A 438 -4.83 14.93 3.38
C TRP A 438 -3.35 14.65 3.14
N LEU A 439 -2.57 14.53 4.20
CA LEU A 439 -1.11 14.47 4.18
C LEU A 439 -0.60 13.09 4.62
N LYS A 440 0.28 12.53 3.79
CA LYS A 440 1.13 11.38 4.07
C LYS A 440 2.51 11.88 4.46
N TYR A 441 3.00 11.44 5.62
CA TYR A 441 4.34 11.74 6.11
C TYR A 441 5.24 10.54 5.87
N VAL A 442 6.39 10.75 5.23
CA VAL A 442 7.38 9.71 4.98
C VAL A 442 8.69 10.09 5.64
N ALA A 443 8.99 9.44 6.76
CA ALA A 443 10.22 9.62 7.51
C ALA A 443 11.40 9.02 6.74
N LEU A 444 12.50 9.76 6.65
CA LEU A 444 13.70 9.33 5.94
C LEU A 444 14.78 8.76 6.86
N SER A 445 14.63 8.96 8.17
CA SER A 445 15.59 8.54 9.18
C SER A 445 14.91 8.12 10.46
N GLU A 446 15.68 7.45 11.31
CA GLU A 446 15.28 7.12 12.66
C GLU A 446 15.61 8.30 13.57
N TYR A 447 14.65 8.78 14.35
CA TYR A 447 14.83 9.85 15.32
C TYR A 447 13.72 9.81 16.37
N ASP A 448 13.98 10.42 17.52
CA ASP A 448 13.01 10.53 18.60
C ASP A 448 12.20 11.83 18.47
N MET A 449 10.88 11.69 18.50
CA MET A 449 9.95 12.80 18.66
C MET A 449 9.35 12.77 20.07
N GLU A 450 8.67 13.84 20.48
CA GLU A 450 8.02 13.93 21.80
C GLU A 450 7.02 12.78 22.06
N TRP A 451 6.48 12.18 21.00
CA TRP A 451 5.52 11.06 21.04
C TRP A 451 6.14 9.68 20.85
N GLY A 452 7.46 9.57 20.67
CA GLY A 452 8.16 8.30 20.55
C GLY A 452 9.13 8.22 19.37
N PRO A 453 9.80 7.05 19.21
CA PRO A 453 10.74 6.83 18.13
C PRO A 453 10.02 6.72 16.78
N VAL A 454 10.51 7.45 15.79
CA VAL A 454 10.08 7.39 14.39
C VAL A 454 11.04 6.48 13.63
N ASN A 455 10.51 5.55 12.85
CA ASN A 455 11.30 4.70 11.94
C ASN A 455 11.17 5.19 10.50
N PRO A 456 12.18 4.97 9.64
CA PRO A 456 12.07 5.27 8.22
C PRO A 456 10.89 4.56 7.54
N GLY A 457 10.18 5.27 6.65
CA GLY A 457 8.95 4.80 6.00
C GLY A 457 7.77 5.74 6.24
N THR A 458 6.56 5.31 5.87
CA THR A 458 5.34 6.08 6.17
C THR A 458 5.19 6.18 7.69
N ASP A 459 5.15 7.42 8.20
CA ASP A 459 4.96 7.71 9.61
C ASP A 459 3.50 8.00 9.89
N PHE A 460 2.86 7.04 10.54
CA PHE A 460 1.46 7.11 10.94
C PHE A 460 1.27 7.84 12.29
N TYR A 461 2.35 8.14 13.01
CA TYR A 461 2.33 8.77 14.32
C TYR A 461 2.48 10.29 14.28
N TYR A 462 2.78 10.86 13.11
CA TYR A 462 3.18 12.25 13.02
C TYR A 462 2.12 13.19 13.59
N THR A 463 2.51 13.99 14.60
CA THR A 463 1.60 14.95 15.24
C THR A 463 1.99 16.39 14.89
N ILE A 464 1.10 17.12 14.22
CA ILE A 464 1.24 18.56 14.08
C ILE A 464 0.44 19.22 15.21
N LYS A 465 1.09 20.10 15.96
CA LYS A 465 0.41 21.11 16.78
C LYS A 465 -0.31 22.07 15.83
N GLY A 466 -1.61 21.84 15.59
CA GLY A 466 -2.46 22.66 14.72
C GLY A 466 -3.00 21.96 13.46
N GLY A 467 -2.57 20.73 13.15
CA GLY A 467 -3.19 19.91 12.09
C GLY A 467 -4.24 18.98 12.68
N TYR A 468 -5.38 18.82 12.00
CA TYR A 468 -6.41 17.90 12.46
C TYR A 468 -6.01 16.48 12.08
N ARG A 469 -5.98 15.58 13.07
CA ARG A 469 -5.55 14.19 12.86
C ARG A 469 -6.69 13.38 12.28
N ILE A 470 -6.37 12.36 11.48
CA ILE A 470 -7.36 11.37 11.07
C ILE A 470 -7.97 10.64 12.29
N SER A 471 -7.17 10.42 13.34
CA SER A 471 -7.62 9.87 14.62
C SER A 471 -8.46 10.84 15.46
N GLY A 472 -8.51 12.12 15.09
CA GLY A 472 -9.41 13.11 15.67
C GLY A 472 -10.79 13.13 15.00
N LEU A 473 -10.96 12.41 13.87
CA LEU A 473 -12.27 12.22 13.28
C LEU A 473 -13.13 11.37 14.23
N THR A 474 -14.28 11.91 14.59
CA THR A 474 -15.30 11.20 15.36
C THR A 474 -16.48 10.88 14.46
N ARG A 475 -17.37 10.02 14.94
CA ARG A 475 -18.66 9.78 14.28
C ARG A 475 -19.45 11.08 14.09
N GLU A 476 -19.35 12.04 15.01
CA GLU A 476 -20.04 13.34 14.90
C GLU A 476 -19.54 14.18 13.71
N HIS A 477 -18.24 14.12 13.38
CA HIS A 477 -17.70 14.81 12.18
C HIS A 477 -18.31 14.27 10.87
N TYR A 478 -18.80 13.02 10.87
CA TYR A 478 -19.59 12.50 9.76
C TYR A 478 -20.99 13.12 9.71
N ASP A 479 -21.65 13.15 10.87
CA ASP A 479 -23.03 13.63 11.02
C ASP A 479 -23.13 15.13 10.71
N GLU A 480 -22.04 15.87 10.87
CA GLU A 480 -21.91 17.30 10.54
C GLU A 480 -21.73 17.59 9.03
N GLY A 481 -21.74 16.57 8.15
CA GLY A 481 -21.30 16.67 6.75
C GLY A 481 -22.17 16.02 5.64
N TRP A 482 -23.50 16.19 5.71
CA TRP A 482 -24.56 15.96 4.70
C TRP A 482 -25.39 14.66 4.83
N ASP A 483 -26.43 14.73 5.67
CA ASP A 483 -27.58 13.82 5.62
C ASP A 483 -28.44 14.10 4.36
N ILE A 484 -28.45 13.15 3.42
CA ILE A 484 -29.32 13.18 2.24
C ILE A 484 -30.82 13.25 2.62
N ARG A 485 -31.21 12.81 3.83
CA ARG A 485 -32.58 12.90 4.36
C ARG A 485 -32.91 14.31 4.84
N SER A 486 -31.94 15.08 5.33
CA SER A 486 -32.11 16.49 5.68
C SER A 486 -32.23 17.37 4.44
N PHE A 487 -31.50 17.02 3.37
CA PHE A 487 -31.65 17.64 2.04
C PHE A 487 -33.02 17.31 1.39
N LEU A 488 -33.47 16.05 1.48
CA LEU A 488 -34.76 15.62 0.93
C LEU A 488 -35.97 16.13 1.75
N LYS A 489 -35.85 16.26 3.09
CA LYS A 489 -36.92 16.78 3.96
C LYS A 489 -37.14 18.28 3.79
N TYR A 490 -36.07 19.07 3.63
CA TYR A 490 -36.18 20.52 3.40
C TYR A 490 -36.89 20.87 2.07
N PHE A 491 -36.69 20.09 1.00
CA PHE A 491 -37.38 20.31 -0.28
C PHE A 491 -38.81 19.75 -0.31
N TRP A 492 -39.12 18.73 0.49
CA TRP A 492 -40.47 18.14 0.55
C TRP A 492 -41.46 18.98 1.38
N ASP A 493 -40.95 19.70 2.40
CA ASP A 493 -41.76 20.51 3.31
C ASP A 493 -41.91 21.99 2.87
N ILE A 494 -41.31 22.41 1.75
CA ILE A 494 -41.44 23.79 1.19
C ILE A 494 -42.40 23.86 0.00
N TYR A 495 -42.79 22.73 -0.60
CA TYR A 495 -43.74 22.68 -1.72
C TYR A 495 -45.01 21.84 -1.47
N ASN A 496 -45.28 21.54 -0.20
CA ASN A 496 -46.63 21.45 0.37
C ASN A 496 -46.73 22.42 1.55
#